data_AF-A0A2E3RXM2-F1
#
_entry.id   AF-A0A2E3RXM2-F1
#
_cell.length_a   1.000
_cell.length_b   1.000
_cell.length_c   1.000
_cell.angle_alpha   90.00
_cell.angle_beta   90.00
_cell.angle_gamma   90.00
#
_symmetry.space_group_name_H-M   'P 1'
#
loop_
_entity.id
_entity.type
_entity.pdbx_description
1 polymer ?
#
loop_
_entity_poly.entity_id
_entity_poly.type
_entity_poly.pdbx_seq_one_letter_code
_entity_poly.pdbx_strand_id
1 'polypeptide(L)'
;MKKVVLDLDSYLSWRSVDRDLEIKVISGDNVVLTISPNGYDAVSTHLENGGVGALVKAGEWFTLETVGIRSEICFNNNDFKETVAAAEWMPVPRASNNS
;
A
#
# COMPACT_ATOMS: atom_id res chain seq x y z
N MET A 1 4.38 14.55 8.04
CA MET A 1 4.91 13.30 7.45
C MET A 1 4.83 12.18 8.47
N LYS A 2 4.28 11.02 8.08
CA LYS A 2 4.18 9.82 8.94
C LYS A 2 5.17 8.77 8.43
N LYS A 3 5.95 8.18 9.33
CA LYS A 3 6.92 7.13 9.01
C LYS A 3 6.41 5.78 9.49
N VAL A 4 6.68 4.74 8.72
CA VAL A 4 6.31 3.37 9.06
C VAL A 4 7.50 2.46 8.78
N VAL A 5 7.75 1.53 9.69
CA VAL A 5 8.73 0.47 9.52
C VAL A 5 8.00 -0.80 9.07
N LEU A 6 8.52 -1.41 8.02
CA LEU A 6 8.11 -2.71 7.51
C LEU A 6 9.23 -3.72 7.78
N ASP A 7 8.87 -4.94 8.17
CA ASP A 7 9.76 -6.08 8.32
C ASP A 7 8.98 -7.38 8.09
N LEU A 8 9.60 -8.53 8.38
CA LEU A 8 9.00 -9.85 8.17
C LEU A 8 7.73 -10.08 9.02
N ASP A 9 7.60 -9.38 10.15
CA ASP A 9 6.47 -9.53 11.08
C ASP A 9 5.48 -8.36 10.97
N SER A 10 5.89 -7.24 10.37
CA SER A 10 5.14 -6.00 10.28
C SER A 10 5.02 -5.51 8.83
N TYR A 11 3.83 -5.65 8.27
CA TYR A 11 3.45 -5.11 6.97
C TYR A 11 2.19 -4.25 7.08
N LEU A 12 1.92 -3.41 6.08
CA LEU A 12 0.64 -2.72 6.01
C LEU A 12 -0.35 -3.59 5.24
N SER A 13 -1.25 -4.24 5.99
CA SER A 13 -2.42 -4.93 5.45
C SER A 13 -3.33 -3.97 4.67
N TRP A 14 -4.25 -4.55 3.90
CA TRP A 14 -5.20 -3.82 3.07
C TRP A 14 -5.86 -2.67 3.83
N ARG A 15 -5.69 -1.46 3.29
CA ARG A 15 -6.26 -0.24 3.85
C ARG A 15 -6.56 0.77 2.76
N SER A 16 -7.43 1.71 3.05
CA SER A 16 -7.69 2.87 2.21
C SER A 16 -7.51 4.16 2.99
N VAL A 17 -7.30 5.26 2.26
CA VAL A 17 -7.08 6.60 2.82
C VAL A 17 -8.11 7.59 2.30
N ASP A 18 -8.43 8.59 3.11
CA ASP A 18 -9.44 9.62 2.79
C ASP A 18 -8.96 10.73 1.84
N ARG A 19 -7.70 10.70 1.43
CA ARG A 19 -7.06 11.68 0.55
C ARG A 19 -5.90 11.06 -0.21
N ASP A 20 -5.51 11.72 -1.30
CA ASP A 20 -4.35 11.35 -2.10
C ASP A 20 -3.07 11.40 -1.25
N LEU A 21 -2.25 10.37 -1.40
CA LEU A 21 -1.09 10.17 -0.55
C LEU A 21 0.10 9.65 -1.35
N GLU A 22 1.26 10.31 -1.18
CA GLU A 22 2.51 9.86 -1.78
C GLU A 22 3.32 9.04 -0.77
N ILE A 23 3.77 7.87 -1.21
CA ILE A 23 4.53 6.89 -0.43
C ILE A 23 5.95 6.80 -0.99
N LYS A 24 6.97 6.92 -0.12
CA LYS A 24 8.38 6.80 -0.49
C LYS A 24 9.12 5.84 0.42
N VAL A 25 10.01 5.02 -0.13
CA VAL A 25 10.99 4.26 0.65
C VAL A 25 12.15 5.18 0.97
N ILE A 26 12.43 5.37 2.26
CA ILE A 26 13.44 6.31 2.74
C ILE A 26 14.67 5.61 3.33
N SER A 27 14.58 4.32 3.66
CA SER A 27 15.72 3.50 4.04
C SER A 27 15.40 2.00 3.93
N GLY A 28 16.45 1.17 3.90
CA GLY A 28 16.34 -0.29 3.91
C GLY A 28 16.11 -0.90 2.53
N ASP A 29 15.43 -2.05 2.54
CA ASP A 29 15.13 -2.85 1.34
C ASP A 29 14.00 -2.22 0.51
N ASN A 30 13.85 -2.69 -0.74
CA ASN A 30 12.73 -2.30 -1.59
C ASN A 30 11.39 -2.76 -0.99
N VAL A 31 10.33 -2.07 -1.37
CA VAL A 31 8.97 -2.33 -0.89
C VAL A 31 8.07 -2.68 -2.06
N VAL A 32 7.22 -3.68 -1.91
CA VAL A 32 6.12 -3.93 -2.85
C VAL A 32 4.91 -3.12 -2.38
N LEU A 33 4.42 -2.27 -3.27
CA LEU A 33 3.13 -1.59 -3.13
C LEU A 33 2.13 -2.30 -4.04
N THR A 34 1.06 -2.82 -3.46
CA THR A 34 -0.09 -3.31 -4.23
C THR A 34 -1.24 -2.34 -4.08
N ILE A 35 -1.83 -1.89 -5.19
CA ILE A 35 -3.01 -1.02 -5.21
C ILE A 35 -4.17 -1.74 -5.88
N SER A 36 -5.34 -1.71 -5.25
CA SER A 36 -6.63 -2.07 -5.84
C SER A 36 -7.52 -0.83 -5.92
N PRO A 37 -7.71 -0.26 -7.13
CA PRO A 37 -8.46 0.99 -7.28
C PRO A 37 -9.97 0.82 -7.07
N ASN A 38 -10.48 -0.40 -7.18
CA ASN A 38 -11.92 -0.69 -7.17
C ASN A 38 -12.33 -1.84 -6.23
N GLY A 39 -11.37 -2.44 -5.51
CA GLY A 39 -11.63 -3.60 -4.65
C GLY A 39 -11.80 -4.93 -5.41
N TYR A 40 -11.50 -4.97 -6.71
CA TYR A 40 -11.54 -6.17 -7.53
C TYR A 40 -10.19 -6.45 -8.20
N ASP A 41 -9.71 -5.47 -8.96
CA ASP A 41 -8.46 -5.53 -9.71
C ASP A 41 -7.32 -5.04 -8.83
N ALA A 42 -6.13 -5.64 -8.89
CA ALA A 42 -4.97 -5.21 -8.12
C ALA A 42 -3.69 -5.26 -8.96
N VAL A 43 -2.80 -4.28 -8.75
CA VAL A 43 -1.51 -4.17 -9.42
C VAL A 43 -0.42 -3.93 -8.38
N SER A 44 0.68 -4.68 -8.51
CA SER A 44 1.86 -4.54 -7.65
C SER A 44 3.00 -3.84 -8.38
N THR A 45 3.68 -2.94 -7.69
CA THR A 45 4.88 -2.25 -8.16
C THR A 45 5.96 -2.26 -7.09
N HIS A 46 7.22 -2.25 -7.51
CA HIS A 46 8.35 -2.10 -6.60
C HIS A 46 8.64 -0.62 -6.38
N LEU A 47 8.75 -0.23 -5.12
CA LEU A 47 9.28 1.06 -4.68
C LEU A 47 10.74 0.86 -4.27
N GLU A 48 11.64 1.55 -4.96
CA GLU A 48 13.07 1.48 -4.71
C GLU A 48 13.49 2.44 -3.59
N ASN A 49 14.44 2.02 -2.76
CA ASN A 49 15.06 2.91 -1.78
C ASN A 49 15.79 4.07 -2.49
N GLY A 50 15.41 5.31 -2.16
CA GLY A 50 15.90 6.51 -2.83
C GLY A 50 15.30 6.77 -4.21
N GLY A 51 14.33 5.94 -4.63
CA GLY A 51 13.61 6.08 -5.89
C GLY A 51 12.46 7.10 -5.86
N VAL A 52 11.72 7.16 -6.97
CA VAL A 52 10.50 7.97 -7.07
C VAL A 52 9.40 7.35 -6.20
N GLY A 53 8.63 8.18 -5.50
CA GLY A 53 7.48 7.73 -4.73
C GLY A 53 6.32 7.27 -5.59
N ALA A 54 5.34 6.61 -4.97
CA ALA A 54 4.10 6.23 -5.62
C ALA A 54 2.90 6.97 -5.01
N LEU A 55 1.95 7.34 -5.87
CA LEU A 55 0.69 7.96 -5.47
C LEU A 55 -0.37 6.87 -5.25
N VAL A 56 -1.00 6.89 -4.09
CA VAL A 56 -2.27 6.19 -3.83
C VAL A 56 -3.37 7.24 -3.79
N LYS A 57 -4.44 7.06 -4.56
CA LYS A 57 -5.55 8.02 -4.58
C LYS A 57 -6.52 7.76 -3.43
N ALA A 58 -7.25 8.80 -3.06
CA ALA A 58 -8.32 8.72 -2.07
C ALA A 58 -9.31 7.58 -2.41
N GLY A 59 -9.59 6.72 -1.42
CA GLY A 59 -10.52 5.60 -1.55
C GLY A 59 -9.96 4.33 -2.21
N GLU A 60 -8.76 4.37 -2.80
CA GLU A 60 -8.10 3.16 -3.29
C GLU A 60 -7.63 2.30 -2.12
N TRP A 61 -7.71 0.98 -2.28
CA TRP A 61 -7.16 0.03 -1.32
C TRP A 61 -5.71 -0.26 -1.65
N PHE A 62 -4.85 -0.40 -0.66
CA PHE A 62 -3.45 -0.77 -0.87
C PHE A 62 -2.84 -1.59 0.26
N THR A 63 -1.73 -2.27 -0.05
CA THR A 63 -0.83 -2.93 0.91
C THR A 63 0.62 -2.49 0.67
N LEU A 64 1.45 -2.62 1.71
CA LEU A 64 2.90 -2.44 1.60
C LEU A 64 3.62 -3.53 2.39
N GLU A 65 4.59 -4.16 1.75
CA GLU A 65 5.46 -5.18 2.37
C GLU A 65 6.91 -5.00 1.92
N THR A 66 7.86 -5.33 2.81
CA THR A 66 9.28 -5.32 2.46
C THR A 66 9.62 -6.55 1.61
N VAL A 67 10.52 -6.39 0.64
CA VAL A 67 11.08 -7.50 -0.16
C VAL A 67 12.30 -8.14 0.53
N GLY A 68 12.75 -7.57 1.64
CA GLY A 68 13.93 -8.04 2.37
C GLY A 68 13.66 -8.20 3.86
N ILE A 69 14.61 -7.74 4.67
CA ILE A 69 14.56 -7.86 6.13
C ILE A 69 13.77 -6.69 6.71
N ARG A 70 14.01 -5.47 6.20
CA ARG A 70 13.45 -4.25 6.79
C ARG A 70 13.47 -3.08 5.82
N SER A 71 12.38 -2.32 5.81
CA SER A 71 12.26 -1.06 5.08
C SER A 71 11.64 0.03 5.96
N GLU A 72 12.02 1.29 5.77
CA GLU A 72 11.30 2.44 6.32
C GLU A 72 10.65 3.20 5.16
N ILE A 73 9.33 3.41 5.28
CA ILE A 73 8.57 4.22 4.34
C ILE A 73 8.12 5.52 4.99
N CYS A 74 7.85 6.51 4.15
CA CYS A 74 7.32 7.80 4.54
C CYS A 74 6.10 8.15 3.70
N PHE A 75 5.05 8.59 4.40
CA PHE A 75 3.89 9.25 3.83
C PHE A 75 4.13 10.76 3.81
N ASN A 76 3.93 11.38 2.65
CA ASN A 76 4.13 12.83 2.47
C ASN A 76 3.21 13.66 3.40
N ASN A 77 2.06 13.13 3.79
CA ASN A 77 1.13 13.70 4.74
C ASN A 77 1.01 12.81 6.00
N ASN A 78 0.69 13.40 7.15
CA ASN A 78 0.34 12.69 8.40
C ASN A 78 -1.06 13.01 8.90
N ASP A 79 -1.73 14.01 8.33
CA ASP A 79 -3.13 14.28 8.57
C ASP A 79 -3.93 13.54 7.49
N PHE A 80 -4.27 12.29 7.72
CA PHE A 80 -5.18 11.50 6.88
C PHE A 80 -5.86 10.45 7.74
N LYS A 81 -7.06 10.03 7.33
CA LYS A 81 -7.78 8.93 7.98
C LYS A 81 -7.53 7.64 7.21
N GLU A 82 -7.25 6.58 7.96
CA GLU A 82 -7.10 5.23 7.42
C GLU A 82 -8.33 4.40 7.75
N THR A 83 -8.82 3.65 6.76
CA THR A 83 -9.73 2.53 6.97
C THR A 83 -8.94 1.25 6.76
N VAL A 84 -8.71 0.49 7.82
CA VAL A 84 -8.03 -0.82 7.73
C VAL A 84 -9.09 -1.89 7.47
N ALA A 85 -8.85 -2.75 6.48
CA ALA A 85 -9.75 -3.83 6.15
C ALA A 85 -9.72 -4.92 7.24
N ALA A 86 -10.75 -5.77 7.26
CA ALA A 86 -10.72 -7.01 8.04
C ALA A 86 -9.59 -7.94 7.53
N ALA A 87 -9.10 -8.84 8.38
CA ALA A 87 -7.94 -9.67 8.07
C ALA A 87 -8.16 -10.59 6.86
N GLU A 88 -9.40 -11.02 6.66
CA GLU A 88 -9.87 -11.86 5.55
C GLU A 88 -10.18 -11.08 4.27
N TRP A 89 -10.10 -9.74 4.32
CA TRP A 89 -10.41 -8.92 3.17
C TRP A 89 -9.30 -8.98 2.13
N MET A 90 -9.69 -9.16 0.88
CA MET A 90 -8.82 -9.07 -0.29
C MET A 90 -9.65 -8.60 -1.49
N PRO A 91 -9.02 -8.04 -2.53
CA PRO A 91 -9.71 -7.79 -3.79
C PRO A 91 -10.34 -9.08 -4.31
N VAL A 92 -11.63 -9.02 -4.63
CA VAL A 92 -12.39 -10.18 -5.07
C VAL A 92 -12.51 -10.13 -6.59
N PRO A 93 -12.21 -11.21 -7.33
CA PRO A 93 -12.45 -11.24 -8.77
C PRO A 93 -13.90 -10.87 -9.09
N ARG A 94 -14.12 -10.14 -10.20
CA ARG A 94 -15.48 -9.91 -10.69
C ARG A 94 -16.15 -11.25 -10.92
N ALA A 95 -17.42 -11.37 -10.52
CA ALA A 95 -18.21 -12.53 -10.90
C ALA A 95 -18.15 -12.70 -12.42
N SER A 96 -17.90 -13.93 -12.90
CA SER A 96 -18.02 -14.21 -14.32
C SER A 96 -19.49 -13.98 -14.69
N ASN A 97 -19.76 -12.90 -15.40
CA ASN A 97 -21.01 -12.80 -16.15
C ASN A 97 -20.92 -13.89 -17.22
N ASN A 98 -21.50 -15.07 -16.96
CA ASN A 98 -21.84 -16.00 -18.02
C ASN A 98 -22.95 -15.33 -18.83
N SER A 99 -22.55 -14.47 -19.76
CA SER A 99 -23.38 -13.90 -20.82
C SER A 99 -23.58 -14.92 -21.93
#